data_AF-T0ZFR3-F1
#
_entry.id   AF-T0ZFR3-F1
#
_cell.length_a   1.000
_cell.length_b   1.000
_cell.length_c   1.000
_cell.angle_alpha   90.00
_cell.angle_beta   90.00
_cell.angle_gamma   90.00
#
_symmetry.space_group_name_H-M   'P 1'
#
loop_
_entity.id
_entity.type
_entity.pdbx_description
1 polymer ?
#
loop_
_entity_poly.entity_id
_entity_poly.type
_entity_poly.pdbx_seq_one_letter_code
_entity_poly.pdbx_strand_id
1 'polypeptide(L)' 'SDEEKKKLDDETGFDSVRSTANMGSLGIGIAVVANSNGALIGDTTTGYEFSRIVDGLYL' A
#
# COMPACT_ATOMS: atom_id res chain seq x y z
N SER A 1 10.18 9.21 -6.51
CA SER A 1 9.68 10.33 -7.34
C SER A 1 8.50 9.86 -8.19
N ASP A 2 7.85 10.76 -8.94
CA ASP A 2 6.80 10.39 -9.89
C ASP A 2 7.34 9.54 -11.05
N GLU A 3 8.56 9.83 -11.49
CA GLU A 3 9.25 9.04 -12.52
C GLU A 3 9.55 7.61 -12.06
N GLU A 4 10.05 7.44 -10.83
CA GLU A 4 10.34 6.11 -10.27
C GLU A 4 9.07 5.28 -10.11
N LYS A 5 7.98 5.90 -9.63
CA LYS A 5 6.68 5.23 -9.51
C LYS A 5 6.22 4.72 -10.88
N LYS A 6 6.21 5.61 -11.88
CA LYS A 6 5.80 5.28 -13.24
C LYS A 6 6.59 4.11 -13.81
N LYS A 7 7.92 4.11 -13.63
CA LYS A 7 8.79 3.03 -14.09
C LYS A 7 8.43 1.68 -13.45
N LEU A 8 8.17 1.66 -12.15
CA LEU A 8 7.77 0.44 -11.43
C LEU A 8 6.39 -0.06 -11.88
N ASP A 9 5.43 0.85 -12.08
CA ASP A 9 4.10 0.50 -12.57
C ASP A 9 4.18 -0.11 -13.99
N ASP A 10 4.98 0.49 -14.88
CA ASP A 10 5.20 0.01 -16.25
C ASP A 10 5.88 -1.39 -16.26
N GLU A 11 6.85 -1.64 -15.38
CA GLU A 11 7.58 -2.91 -15.31
C GLU A 11 6.77 -4.04 -14.64
N THR A 12 5.93 -3.70 -13.66
CA THR A 12 5.16 -4.70 -12.89
C THR A 12 3.75 -4.93 -13.42
N GLY A 13 3.21 -3.97 -14.19
CA GLY A 13 1.82 -3.99 -14.67
C GLY A 13 0.78 -3.63 -13.61
N PHE A 14 1.19 -3.13 -12.45
CA PHE A 14 0.30 -2.69 -11.37
C PHE A 14 0.19 -1.16 -11.32
N ASP A 15 -0.96 -0.63 -10.91
CA ASP A 15 -1.11 0.79 -10.56
C ASP A 15 -0.84 0.98 -9.06
N SER A 16 0.41 1.34 -8.72
CA SER A 16 0.79 1.50 -7.31
C SER A 16 0.14 2.73 -6.67
N VAL A 17 -0.20 2.63 -5.38
CA VAL A 17 -0.71 3.75 -4.57
C VAL A 17 0.33 4.11 -3.52
N ARG A 18 0.73 5.39 -3.46
CA ARG A 18 1.57 5.88 -2.35
C ARG A 18 0.76 5.92 -1.07
N SER A 19 1.29 5.34 0.00
CA SER A 19 0.67 5.35 1.32
C SER A 19 1.74 5.21 2.41
N THR A 20 1.26 5.29 3.65
CA THR A 20 1.98 4.91 4.88
C THR A 20 1.12 3.89 5.64
N ALA A 21 1.67 3.32 6.71
CA ALA A 21 0.94 2.48 7.66
C ALA A 21 1.42 2.79 9.08
N ASN A 22 0.69 2.35 10.11
CA ASN A 22 1.09 2.49 11.52
C ASN A 22 1.54 3.93 11.89
N MET A 23 0.67 4.92 11.71
CA MET A 23 0.92 6.32 12.08
C MET A 23 2.08 6.97 11.30
N GLY A 24 2.13 6.77 9.98
CA GLY A 24 3.08 7.43 9.08
C GLY A 24 4.36 6.64 8.79
N SER A 25 4.44 5.37 9.18
CA SER A 25 5.58 4.52 8.83
C SER A 25 5.63 4.25 7.32
N LEU A 26 6.84 4.38 6.76
CA LEU A 26 7.14 4.02 5.37
C LEU A 26 7.37 2.50 5.18
N GLY A 27 7.43 1.74 6.28
CA GLY A 27 7.67 0.29 6.28
C GLY A 27 6.46 -0.55 5.86
N ILE A 28 5.88 -0.27 4.69
CA ILE A 28 4.66 -0.93 4.20
C ILE A 28 4.78 -2.46 4.17
N GLY A 29 5.88 -2.99 3.64
CA GLY A 29 6.09 -4.44 3.52
C GLY A 29 6.22 -5.20 4.85
N ILE A 30 6.48 -4.50 5.95
CA ILE A 30 6.50 -5.08 7.31
C ILE A 30 5.15 -4.89 7.99
N ALA A 31 4.44 -3.80 7.68
CA ALA A 31 3.16 -3.44 8.30
C ALA A 31 1.94 -4.15 7.70
N VAL A 32 2.04 -4.62 6.46
CA VAL A 32 0.93 -5.22 5.71
C VAL A 32 1.36 -6.50 5.00
N VAL A 33 0.56 -7.54 5.14
CA VAL A 33 0.66 -8.77 4.34
C VAL A 33 -0.69 -9.00 3.66
N ALA A 34 -0.70 -9.06 2.34
CA ALA A 34 -1.92 -9.17 1.55
C ALA A 34 -1.82 -10.25 0.48
N ASN A 35 -2.97 -10.78 0.08
CA ASN A 35 -3.14 -11.63 -1.09
C ASN A 35 -4.52 -11.37 -1.72
N SER A 36 -4.87 -12.15 -2.75
CA SER A 36 -6.15 -12.01 -3.48
C SER A 36 -7.42 -12.29 -2.66
N ASN A 37 -7.30 -12.69 -1.39
CA ASN A 37 -8.43 -12.98 -0.50
C ASN A 37 -8.55 -11.97 0.65
N GLY A 38 -7.61 -11.03 0.78
CA GLY A 38 -7.63 -10.01 1.82
C GLY A 38 -6.24 -9.58 2.31
N ALA A 39 -6.23 -8.81 3.38
CA ALA A 39 -5.02 -8.24 3.97
C ALA A 39 -5.04 -8.29 5.51
N LEU A 40 -3.88 -8.57 6.10
CA LEU A 40 -3.59 -8.34 7.51
C LEU A 40 -2.79 -7.04 7.62
N ILE A 41 -3.30 -6.12 8.44
CA ILE A 41 -2.79 -4.74 8.56
C ILE A 41 -2.53 -4.45 10.04
N GLY A 42 -1.44 -3.74 10.32
CA GLY A 42 -1.08 -3.32 11.68
C GLY A 42 -2.20 -2.51 12.37
N ASP A 43 -2.43 -2.80 13.65
CA ASP A 43 -3.52 -2.27 14.49
C ASP A 43 -3.50 -0.75 14.66
N THR A 44 -2.32 -0.13 14.59
CA THR A 44 -2.11 1.32 14.69
C THR A 44 -2.26 2.05 13.35
N THR A 45 -2.59 1.36 12.27
CA THR A 45 -2.86 2.00 10.97
C THR A 45 -4.12 2.86 11.06
N THR A 46 -4.00 4.12 10.66
CA THR A 46 -5.13 5.07 10.71
C THR A 46 -6.17 4.77 9.64
N GLY A 47 -7.41 5.26 9.82
CA GLY A 47 -8.47 5.09 8.81
C GLY A 47 -8.11 5.68 7.44
N TYR A 48 -7.34 6.77 7.40
CA TYR A 48 -6.88 7.39 6.15
C TYR A 48 -5.87 6.49 5.42
N GLU A 49 -4.88 5.96 6.14
CA GLU A 49 -3.90 5.02 5.60
C GLU A 49 -4.55 3.72 5.15
N PHE A 50 -5.47 3.19 5.96
CA PHE A 50 -6.24 1.99 5.64
C PHE A 50 -7.01 2.15 4.34
N SER A 51 -7.75 3.26 4.16
CA SER A 51 -8.48 3.55 2.92
C SER A 51 -7.54 3.51 1.71
N ARG A 52 -6.38 4.16 1.78
CA ARG A 52 -5.43 4.17 0.67
C ARG A 52 -4.82 2.81 0.36
N ILE A 53 -4.57 1.98 1.39
CA ILE A 53 -4.05 0.62 1.22
C ILE A 53 -5.11 -0.27 0.56
N VAL A 54 -6.36 -0.20 1.02
CA VAL A 54 -7.49 -0.95 0.44
C VAL A 54 -7.74 -0.54 -1.01
N ASP A 55 -7.73 0.76 -1.30
CA ASP A 55 -7.85 1.28 -2.66
C ASP A 55 -6.77 0.71 -3.58
N GLY A 56 -5.51 0.64 -3.11
CA GLY A 56 -4.39 0.09 -3.89
C GLY A 56 -4.38 -1.44 -4.04
N LEU A 57 -5.12 -2.15 -3.18
CA LEU A 57 -5.28 -3.62 -3.25
C LEU A 57 -6.56 -4.04 -3.98
N TYR A 58 -7.41 -3.10 -4.39
CA TYR A 58 -8.74 -3.35 -4.97
C TYR A 58 -9.60 -4.30 -4.11
N LEU A 59 -9.53 -4.12 -2.79
CA LEU A 59 -10.30 -4.89 -1.79
C LEU A 59 -11.64 -4.22 -1.44
#